data_AF-A0A924HIL0-F1
#
_entry.id   AF-A0A924HIL0-F1
#
_cell.length_a   1.000
_cell.length_b   1.000
_cell.length_c   1.000
_cell.angle_alpha   90.00
_cell.angle_beta   90.00
_cell.angle_gamma   90.00
#
_symmetry.space_group_name_H-M   'P 1'
#
loop_
_entity.id
_entity.type
_entity.pdbx_description
1 polymer ?
#
loop_
_entity_poly.entity_id
_entity_poly.type
_entity_poly.pdbx_seq_one_letter_code
_entity_poly.pdbx_strand_id
1 'polypeptide(L)'
;MMTRKEENTFERELTLIYEANKKHLVELMFFDSEIKFLKILLTKYFALQTATIQINKIQLIGDKLSQINLIRKNINTDALTHQGNLEAQFKGLTQHHTYFYTLESKRITIEVHDLEHQYRKVKSEIFQLSKVILSERNLKSNN
;
A
#
# COMPACT_ATOMS: atom_id res chain seq x y z
N MET A 1 -23.32 13.65 30.36
CA MET A 1 -22.39 13.08 31.36
C MET A 1 -22.33 11.59 31.06
N MET A 2 -21.23 11.08 30.50
CA MET A 2 -21.11 9.65 30.19
C MET A 2 -20.94 8.85 31.48
N THR A 3 -21.41 7.61 31.49
CA THR A 3 -21.19 6.68 32.59
C THR A 3 -19.76 6.10 32.51
N ARG A 4 -19.14 5.74 33.65
CA ARG A 4 -17.80 5.10 33.70
C ARG A 4 -17.65 3.86 32.79
N LYS A 5 -18.77 3.17 32.49
CA LYS A 5 -18.78 2.00 31.60
C LYS A 5 -18.68 2.40 30.12
N GLU A 6 -19.30 3.53 29.75
CA GLU A 6 -19.22 4.11 28.41
C GLU A 6 -17.84 4.72 28.15
N GLU A 7 -17.24 5.38 29.15
CA GLU A 7 -15.86 5.91 29.07
C GLU A 7 -14.82 4.80 28.80
N ASN A 8 -14.90 3.68 29.53
CA ASN A 8 -14.03 2.51 29.33
C ASN A 8 -14.22 1.84 27.96
N THR A 9 -15.43 1.89 27.39
CA THR A 9 -15.72 1.31 26.07
C THR A 9 -15.18 2.21 24.96
N PHE A 10 -15.34 3.52 25.12
CA PHE A 10 -14.84 4.54 24.20
C PHE A 10 -13.31 4.54 24.10
N GLU A 11 -12.61 4.51 25.23
CA GLU A 11 -11.15 4.50 25.24
C GLU A 11 -10.61 3.25 24.52
N ARG A 12 -11.24 2.10 24.77
CA ARG A 12 -10.91 0.84 24.10
C ARG A 12 -11.11 0.90 22.59
N GLU A 13 -12.22 1.46 22.11
CA GLU A 13 -12.48 1.61 20.67
C GLU A 13 -11.45 2.50 19.99
N LEU A 14 -11.11 3.63 20.61
CA LEU A 14 -10.06 4.51 20.09
C LEU A 14 -8.69 3.81 20.05
N THR A 15 -8.34 3.03 21.07
CA THR A 15 -7.10 2.24 21.07
C THR A 15 -7.07 1.24 19.91
N LEU A 16 -8.18 0.56 19.64
CA LEU A 16 -8.27 -0.38 18.51
C LEU A 16 -8.08 0.32 17.17
N ILE A 17 -8.71 1.48 16.97
CA ILE A 17 -8.56 2.30 15.77
C ILE A 17 -7.11 2.74 15.59
N TYR A 18 -6.49 3.19 16.68
CA TYR A 18 -5.11 3.65 16.70
C TYR A 18 -4.11 2.57 16.31
N GLU A 19 -4.22 1.38 16.91
CA GLU A 19 -3.34 0.27 16.58
C GLU A 19 -3.58 -0.27 15.16
N ALA A 20 -4.83 -0.29 14.71
CA ALA A 20 -5.15 -0.64 13.32
C ALA A 20 -4.50 0.33 12.32
N ASN A 21 -4.58 1.64 12.58
CA ASN A 21 -3.98 2.64 11.70
C ASN A 21 -2.44 2.58 11.70
N LYS A 22 -1.81 2.30 12.85
CA LYS A 22 -0.36 2.02 12.91
C LYS A 22 0.04 0.84 12.04
N LYS A 23 -0.74 -0.25 12.07
CA LYS A 23 -0.49 -1.41 11.22
C LYS A 23 -0.55 -1.02 9.73
N HIS A 24 -1.56 -0.25 9.33
CA HIS A 24 -1.68 0.26 7.95
C HIS A 24 -0.47 1.11 7.53
N LEU A 25 0.05 1.96 8.42
CA LEU A 25 1.27 2.73 8.15
C LEU A 25 2.49 1.84 7.88
N VAL A 26 2.65 0.76 8.66
CA VAL A 26 3.73 -0.23 8.43
C VAL A 26 3.55 -0.93 7.08
N GLU A 27 2.33 -1.33 6.73
CA GLU A 27 2.02 -1.94 5.43
C GLU A 27 2.33 -0.98 4.26
N LEU A 28 1.97 0.29 4.39
CA LEU A 28 2.26 1.33 3.39
C LEU A 28 3.77 1.58 3.22
N MET A 29 4.55 1.51 4.30
CA MET A 29 6.01 1.56 4.22
C MET A 29 6.60 0.34 3.49
N PHE A 30 6.05 -0.84 3.75
CA PHE A 30 6.44 -2.06 3.04
C PHE A 30 6.16 -1.94 1.54
N PHE A 31 4.97 -1.48 1.14
CA PHE A 31 4.63 -1.24 -0.27
C PHE A 31 5.60 -0.27 -0.96
N ASP A 32 6.02 0.81 -0.29
CA ASP A 32 6.99 1.76 -0.89
C ASP A 32 8.31 1.08 -1.25
N SER A 33 8.79 0.22 -0.35
CA SER A 33 10.03 -0.55 -0.56
C SER A 33 9.86 -1.58 -1.67
N GLU A 34 8.74 -2.30 -1.67
CA GLU A 34 8.47 -3.35 -2.65
C GLU A 34 8.25 -2.79 -4.06
N ILE A 35 7.56 -1.65 -4.19
CA ILE A 35 7.39 -0.97 -5.48
C ILE A 35 8.74 -0.51 -6.04
N LYS A 36 9.62 0.06 -5.21
CA LYS A 36 10.98 0.45 -5.64
C LYS A 36 11.76 -0.76 -6.13
N PHE A 37 11.72 -1.86 -5.39
CA PHE A 37 12.36 -3.11 -5.78
C PHE A 37 11.86 -3.60 -7.14
N LEU A 38 10.54 -3.69 -7.33
CA LEU A 38 9.95 -4.16 -8.59
C LEU A 38 10.26 -3.26 -9.78
N LYS A 39 10.29 -1.93 -9.59
CA LYS A 39 10.71 -1.00 -10.63
C LYS A 39 12.17 -1.22 -11.04
N ILE A 40 13.06 -1.45 -10.07
CA ILE A 40 14.46 -1.77 -10.34
C ILE A 40 14.55 -3.11 -11.08
N LEU A 41 13.80 -4.13 -10.65
CA LEU A 41 13.75 -5.43 -11.31
C LEU A 41 13.38 -5.31 -12.79
N LEU A 42 12.30 -4.59 -13.07
CA LEU A 42 11.78 -4.38 -14.43
C LEU A 42 12.77 -3.62 -15.32
N THR A 43 13.30 -2.50 -14.83
CA THR A 43 14.12 -1.60 -15.65
C THR A 43 15.56 -2.07 -15.81
N LYS A 44 16.18 -2.60 -14.75
CA LYS A 44 17.60 -3.02 -14.81
C LYS A 44 17.78 -4.44 -15.29
N TYR A 45 16.87 -5.35 -14.94
CA TYR A 45 17.09 -6.77 -15.23
C TYR A 45 16.26 -7.24 -16.41
N PHE A 46 15.00 -6.85 -16.50
CA PHE A 46 14.15 -7.35 -17.59
C PHE A 46 14.34 -6.56 -18.89
N ALA A 47 14.31 -5.22 -18.84
CA ALA A 47 14.37 -4.40 -20.05
C ALA A 47 15.66 -4.61 -20.86
N LEU A 48 16.81 -4.82 -20.19
CA LEU A 48 18.11 -5.05 -20.84
C LEU A 48 18.21 -6.42 -21.54
N GLN A 49 17.30 -7.36 -21.26
CA GLN A 49 17.43 -8.77 -21.64
C GLN A 49 16.38 -9.21 -22.66
N THR A 50 15.51 -8.31 -23.12
CA THR A 50 14.32 -8.64 -23.89
C THR A 50 14.23 -8.00 -25.26
N ALA A 51 13.49 -8.65 -26.17
CA ALA A 51 13.08 -8.10 -27.46
C ALA A 51 12.06 -6.94 -27.30
N THR A 52 11.94 -6.10 -28.33
CA THR A 52 11.16 -4.84 -28.33
C THR A 52 9.71 -4.99 -27.84
N ILE A 53 9.04 -6.10 -28.13
CA ILE A 53 7.64 -6.34 -27.71
C ILE A 53 7.50 -6.40 -26.18
N GLN A 54 8.47 -7.00 -25.48
CA GLN A 54 8.44 -7.08 -24.02
C GLN A 54 8.82 -5.74 -23.37
N ILE A 55 9.57 -4.87 -24.06
CA ILE A 55 9.92 -3.53 -23.55
C ILE A 55 8.65 -2.69 -23.34
N ASN A 56 7.71 -2.70 -24.29
CA ASN A 56 6.43 -2.00 -24.14
C ASN A 56 5.62 -2.53 -22.95
N LYS A 57 5.61 -3.85 -22.75
CA LYS A 57 4.94 -4.47 -21.60
C LYS A 57 5.62 -4.09 -20.28
N ILE A 58 6.95 -4.05 -20.24
CA ILE A 58 7.73 -3.60 -19.09
C ILE A 58 7.40 -2.14 -18.74
N GLN A 59 7.35 -1.26 -19.74
CA GLN A 59 6.97 0.14 -19.55
C GLN A 59 5.57 0.26 -18.98
N LEU A 60 4.59 -0.42 -19.56
CA LEU A 60 3.21 -0.42 -19.08
C LEU A 60 3.09 -0.90 -17.61
N ILE A 61 3.80 -1.96 -17.24
CA ILE A 61 3.85 -2.42 -15.85
C ILE A 61 4.55 -1.38 -14.95
N GLY A 62 5.62 -0.76 -15.44
CA GLY A 62 6.31 0.34 -14.74
C GLY A 62 5.40 1.54 -14.44
N ASP A 63 4.54 1.90 -15.39
CA ASP A 63 3.55 2.96 -15.24
C ASP A 63 2.47 2.57 -14.21
N LYS A 64 1.96 1.33 -14.26
CA LYS A 64 1.05 0.81 -13.22
C LYS A 64 1.69 0.89 -11.82
N LEU A 65 2.95 0.51 -11.67
CA LEU A 65 3.67 0.65 -10.40
C LEU A 65 3.83 2.12 -9.97
N SER A 66 4.00 3.05 -10.92
CA SER A 66 4.03 4.49 -10.63
C SER A 66 2.68 4.99 -10.13
N GLN A 67 1.58 4.58 -10.77
CA GLN A 67 0.23 4.92 -10.35
C GLN A 67 -0.09 4.37 -8.95
N ILE A 68 0.21 3.09 -8.70
CA ILE A 68 0.05 2.47 -7.37
C ILE A 68 0.84 3.24 -6.32
N ASN A 69 2.08 3.66 -6.63
CA ASN A 69 2.88 4.45 -5.68
C ASN A 69 2.27 5.82 -5.39
N LEU A 70 1.64 6.46 -6.38
CA LEU A 70 0.94 7.73 -6.17
C LEU A 70 -0.25 7.55 -5.24
N ILE A 71 -1.08 6.53 -5.48
CA ILE A 71 -2.22 6.18 -4.62
C ILE A 71 -1.74 5.89 -3.20
N ARG A 72 -0.72 5.04 -3.05
CA ARG A 72 -0.08 4.73 -1.76
C ARG A 72 0.37 5.98 -1.02
N LYS A 73 1.00 6.95 -1.70
CA LYS A 73 1.44 8.20 -1.08
C LYS A 73 0.26 9.00 -0.52
N ASN A 74 -0.85 9.07 -1.23
CA ASN A 74 -2.05 9.77 -0.77
C ASN A 74 -2.62 9.09 0.48
N ILE A 75 -2.81 7.76 0.44
CA ILE A 75 -3.29 6.98 1.58
C ILE A 75 -2.36 7.16 2.79
N ASN A 76 -1.04 7.16 2.57
CA ASN A 76 -0.07 7.36 3.63
C ASN A 76 -0.15 8.74 4.28
N THR A 77 -0.36 9.80 3.50
CA THR A 77 -0.59 11.15 4.02
C THR A 77 -1.83 11.15 4.91
N ASP A 78 -2.93 10.60 4.41
CA ASP A 78 -4.21 10.53 5.14
C ASP A 78 -4.07 9.71 6.43
N ALA A 79 -3.40 8.56 6.38
CA ALA A 79 -3.14 7.72 7.54
C ALA A 79 -2.24 8.39 8.58
N LEU A 80 -1.23 9.17 8.16
CA LEU A 80 -0.38 9.95 9.08
C LEU A 80 -1.16 11.08 9.75
N THR A 81 -1.98 11.80 8.97
CA THR A 81 -2.86 12.85 9.52
C THR A 81 -3.86 12.25 10.52
N HIS A 82 -4.49 11.13 10.17
CA HIS A 82 -5.41 10.42 11.05
C HIS A 82 -4.71 9.94 12.33
N GLN A 83 -3.49 9.41 12.21
CA GLN A 83 -2.64 9.02 13.34
C GLN A 83 -2.39 10.21 14.28
N GLY A 84 -1.98 11.36 13.74
CA GLY A 84 -1.76 12.57 14.52
C GLY A 84 -3.03 13.06 15.23
N ASN A 85 -4.18 12.98 14.57
CA ASN A 85 -5.46 13.35 15.15
C ASN A 85 -5.87 12.41 16.31
N LEU A 86 -5.57 11.13 16.22
CA LEU A 86 -5.79 10.18 17.31
C LEU A 86 -4.86 10.46 18.50
N GLU A 87 -3.59 10.77 18.25
CA GLU A 87 -2.64 11.15 19.30
C GLU A 87 -3.06 12.43 20.02
N ALA A 88 -3.57 13.42 19.27
CA ALA A 88 -4.12 14.64 19.84
C ALA A 88 -5.36 14.36 20.71
N GLN A 89 -6.22 13.42 20.30
CA GLN A 89 -7.39 12.99 21.08
C GLN A 89 -6.99 12.34 22.39
N PHE A 90 -6.03 11.42 22.40
CA PHE A 90 -5.53 10.79 23.63
C PHE A 90 -4.88 11.79 24.60
N LYS A 91 -4.29 12.86 24.07
CA LYS A 91 -3.71 13.95 24.88
C LYS A 91 -4.76 14.98 25.33
N GLY A 92 -6.04 14.81 24.97
CA GLY A 92 -7.11 15.77 25.26
C GLY A 92 -6.97 17.11 24.54
N LEU A 93 -6.17 17.17 23.47
CA LEU A 93 -5.92 18.38 22.68
C LEU A 93 -7.01 18.63 21.63
N THR A 94 -7.81 17.62 21.33
CA THR A 94 -8.98 17.70 20.44
C THR A 94 -10.19 17.08 21.12
N GLN A 95 -11.38 17.50 20.68
CA GLN A 95 -12.65 16.88 21.07
C GLN A 95 -13.45 16.53 19.82
N HIS A 96 -12.90 15.67 18.97
CA HIS A 96 -13.68 15.11 17.88
C HIS A 96 -14.55 13.96 18.39
N HIS A 97 -15.75 13.82 17.82
CA HIS A 97 -16.64 12.71 18.13
C HIS A 97 -16.01 11.38 17.65
N THR A 98 -16.12 10.30 18.42
CA THR A 98 -15.60 8.95 18.08
C THR A 98 -15.97 8.49 16.67
N TYR A 99 -17.16 8.88 16.25
CA TYR A 99 -17.70 8.59 14.93
C TYR A 99 -16.82 9.11 13.79
N PHE A 100 -16.22 10.30 13.95
CA PHE A 100 -15.27 10.84 12.99
C PHE A 100 -14.06 9.91 12.82
N TYR A 101 -13.46 9.49 13.94
CA TYR A 101 -12.30 8.59 13.90
C TYR A 101 -12.64 7.23 13.30
N THR A 102 -13.83 6.72 13.59
CA THR A 102 -14.30 5.44 13.07
C THR A 102 -14.52 5.49 11.56
N LEU A 103 -15.14 6.55 11.05
CA LEU A 103 -15.36 6.73 9.61
C LEU A 103 -14.04 6.82 8.86
N GLU A 104 -13.10 7.61 9.38
CA GLU A 104 -11.82 7.83 8.74
C GLU A 104 -10.97 6.54 8.73
N SER A 105 -10.95 5.81 9.85
CA SER A 105 -10.29 4.50 9.94
C SER A 105 -10.87 3.48 8.96
N LYS A 106 -12.20 3.46 8.78
CA LYS A 106 -12.87 2.59 7.79
C LYS A 106 -12.49 2.97 6.37
N ARG A 107 -12.47 4.26 6.04
CA ARG A 107 -12.05 4.76 4.72
C ARG A 107 -10.63 4.31 4.40
N ILE A 108 -9.67 4.59 5.29
CA ILE A 108 -8.27 4.21 5.12
C ILE A 108 -8.15 2.69 4.94
N THR A 109 -8.87 1.89 5.73
CA THR A 109 -8.83 0.43 5.64
C THR A 109 -9.28 -0.07 4.26
N ILE A 110 -10.35 0.51 3.71
CA ILE A 110 -10.84 0.17 2.36
C ILE A 110 -9.79 0.55 1.31
N GLU A 111 -9.23 1.75 1.41
CA GLU A 111 -8.22 2.23 0.45
C GLU A 111 -6.93 1.39 0.48
N VAL A 112 -6.46 0.98 1.66
CA VAL A 112 -5.31 0.06 1.81
C VAL A 112 -5.61 -1.31 1.20
N HIS A 113 -6.80 -1.86 1.44
CA HIS A 113 -7.19 -3.13 0.86
C HIS A 113 -7.29 -3.08 -0.68
N ASP A 114 -7.85 -1.99 -1.22
CA ASP A 114 -7.93 -1.78 -2.67
C ASP A 114 -6.55 -1.61 -3.29
N LEU A 115 -5.65 -0.90 -2.62
CA LEU A 115 -4.25 -0.78 -3.00
C LEU A 115 -3.57 -2.16 -3.04
N GLU A 116 -3.73 -2.97 -2.00
CA GLU A 116 -3.17 -4.31 -1.93
C GLU A 116 -3.67 -5.18 -3.10
N HIS A 117 -4.96 -5.15 -3.39
CA HIS A 117 -5.54 -5.91 -4.48
C HIS A 117 -4.97 -5.51 -5.85
N GLN A 118 -4.85 -4.20 -6.11
CA GLN A 118 -4.21 -3.68 -7.33
C GLN A 118 -2.74 -4.11 -7.41
N TYR A 119 -2.03 -4.02 -6.29
CA TYR A 119 -0.64 -4.40 -6.19
C TYR A 119 -0.40 -5.88 -6.48
N ARG A 120 -1.23 -6.77 -5.93
CA ARG A 120 -1.18 -8.22 -6.19
C ARG A 120 -1.38 -8.53 -7.69
N LYS A 121 -2.28 -7.83 -8.37
CA LYS A 121 -2.47 -7.97 -9.83
C LYS A 121 -1.19 -7.62 -10.59
N VAL A 122 -0.56 -6.51 -10.26
CA VAL A 122 0.70 -6.09 -10.91
C VAL A 122 1.83 -7.06 -10.62
N LYS A 123 1.96 -7.58 -9.39
CA LYS A 123 2.93 -8.65 -9.08
C LYS A 123 2.71 -9.91 -9.91
N SER A 124 1.45 -10.31 -10.10
CA SER A 124 1.12 -11.44 -10.98
C SER A 124 1.57 -11.19 -12.41
N GLU A 125 1.31 -9.99 -12.95
CA GLU A 125 1.78 -9.61 -14.30
C GLU A 125 3.31 -9.66 -14.43
N ILE A 126 4.03 -9.17 -13.42
CA ILE A 126 5.51 -9.23 -13.38
C ILE A 126 6.01 -10.68 -13.35
N PHE A 127 5.36 -11.53 -12.56
CA PHE A 127 5.71 -12.95 -12.49
C PHE A 127 5.45 -13.69 -13.80
N GLN A 128 4.34 -13.39 -14.49
CA GLN A 128 4.10 -13.96 -15.81
C GLN A 128 5.12 -13.47 -16.83
N LEU A 129 5.48 -12.18 -16.77
CA LEU A 129 6.53 -11.63 -17.62
C LEU A 129 7.88 -12.32 -17.36
N SER A 130 8.26 -12.53 -16.10
CA SER A 130 9.53 -13.18 -15.78
C SER A 130 9.61 -14.61 -16.32
N LYS A 131 8.52 -15.39 -16.27
CA LYS A 131 8.46 -16.71 -16.89
C LYS A 131 8.73 -16.68 -18.39
N VAL A 132 8.15 -15.71 -19.10
CA VAL A 132 8.36 -15.56 -20.55
C VAL A 132 9.82 -15.23 -20.85
N ILE A 133 10.39 -14.25 -20.13
CA ILE A 133 11.79 -13.82 -20.31
C ILE A 133 12.78 -14.97 -20.05
N LEU A 134 12.55 -15.73 -18.97
CA LEU A 134 13.39 -16.88 -18.64
C LEU A 134 13.26 -18.02 -19.66
N SER A 135 12.06 -18.24 -20.19
CA SER A 135 11.83 -19.24 -21.24
C SER A 135 12.54 -18.86 -22.55
N GLU A 136 12.47 -17.59 -22.94
CA GLU A 136 13.19 -17.05 -24.11
C GLU A 136 14.73 -17.18 -23.95
N ARG A 137 15.25 -16.99 -22.73
CA ARG A 137 16.68 -17.19 -22.44
C ARG A 137 17.11 -18.65 -22.59
N ASN A 138 16.33 -19.59 -22.07
CA ASN A 138 16.66 -21.02 -22.16
C ASN A 138 16.66 -21.50 -23.62
N LEU A 139 15.78 -20.96 -24.47
CA LEU A 139 15.78 -21.25 -25.90
C LEU A 139 17.00 -20.67 -26.63
N LYS A 140 17.46 -19.48 -26.25
CA LYS A 140 18.67 -18.87 -26.84
C LYS A 140 19.98 -19.49 -26.36
N SER A 141 19.99 -20.21 -25.23
CA SER A 141 21.18 -20.89 -24.71
C SER A 141 21.41 -22.28 -25.31
N ASN A 142 20.42 -22.83 -26.01
CA ASN A 142 20.45 -24.18 -26.59
C ASN A 142 20.63 -24.19 -28.12
N ASN A 143 20.84 -23.01 -28.73
CA ASN A 143 21.21 -22.80 -30.13
C ASN A 143 22.55 -22.09 -30.19
#